data_AF-A0A932EWW8-F1
#
_entry.id   AF-A0A932EWW8-F1
#
_cell.length_a   1.000
_cell.length_b   1.000
_cell.length_c   1.000
_cell.angle_alpha   90.00
_cell.angle_beta   90.00
_cell.angle_gamma   90.00
#
_symmetry.space_group_name_H-M   'P 1'
#
loop_
_entity.id
_entity.type
_entity.pdbx_description
1 polymer ?
#
loop_
_entity_poly.entity_id
_entity_poly.type
_entity_poly.pdbx_seq_one_letter_code
_entity_poly.pdbx_strand_id
1 'polypeptide(L)'
;MLPLSTHEPTSGAPSMPAAPLSLPEREEIRASIERGESLTAAADRLGRHRCTVSAEVARNGGRDGYRAAAAQARARRSRCWWRRRCWPPMSRRGWWRRTRL
;
A
#
# COMPACT_ATOMS: atom_id res chain seq x y z
N MET A 1 -8.70 -47.82 2.74
CA MET A 1 -8.89 -46.97 1.54
C MET A 1 -9.72 -45.75 1.93
N LEU A 2 -9.06 -44.62 2.24
CA LEU A 2 -9.64 -43.28 2.27
C LEU A 2 -8.59 -42.35 1.64
N PRO A 3 -8.92 -41.48 0.68
CA PRO A 3 -7.92 -40.70 -0.03
C PRO A 3 -7.31 -39.63 0.88
N LEU A 4 -5.98 -39.49 0.82
CA LEU A 4 -5.23 -38.38 1.37
C LEU A 4 -5.82 -37.06 0.84
N SER A 5 -6.32 -36.20 1.73
CA SER A 5 -6.65 -34.83 1.40
C SER A 5 -5.35 -34.10 1.02
N THR A 6 -5.10 -34.00 -0.27
CA THR A 6 -4.14 -33.06 -0.84
C THR A 6 -4.59 -31.67 -0.43
N HIS A 7 -3.85 -30.99 0.44
CA HIS A 7 -4.00 -29.55 0.56
C HIS A 7 -3.47 -28.99 -0.77
N GLU A 8 -4.38 -28.60 -1.65
CA GLU A 8 -4.04 -27.87 -2.85
C GLU A 8 -3.24 -26.62 -2.43
N PRO A 9 -1.99 -26.43 -2.89
CA PRO A 9 -1.29 -25.18 -2.64
C PRO A 9 -2.11 -24.08 -3.32
N THR A 10 -2.63 -23.14 -2.53
CA THR A 10 -3.35 -21.96 -3.04
C THR A 10 -2.51 -21.34 -4.14
N SER A 11 -3.02 -21.44 -5.38
CA SER A 11 -2.39 -20.92 -6.59
C SER A 11 -1.80 -19.55 -6.33
N GLY A 12 -0.47 -19.48 -6.26
CA GLY A 12 0.31 -18.27 -6.09
C GLY A 12 0.25 -17.40 -7.34
N ALA A 13 -0.94 -16.95 -7.72
CA ALA A 13 -1.07 -15.78 -8.56
C ALA A 13 -0.36 -14.64 -7.82
N PRO A 14 0.49 -13.83 -8.48
CA PRO A 14 1.08 -12.67 -7.83
C PRO A 14 -0.06 -11.79 -7.33
N SER A 15 -0.29 -11.81 -6.01
CA SER A 15 -1.28 -10.97 -5.37
C SER A 15 -0.87 -9.53 -5.67
N MET A 16 -1.65 -8.87 -6.53
CA MET A 16 -1.46 -7.45 -6.78
C MET A 16 -1.37 -6.76 -5.41
N PRO A 17 -0.33 -5.95 -5.16
CA PRO A 17 -0.20 -5.30 -3.87
C PRO A 17 -1.49 -4.55 -3.58
N ALA A 18 -2.04 -4.79 -2.39
CA ALA A 18 -3.31 -4.21 -1.99
C ALA A 18 -3.33 -2.70 -2.28
N ALA A 19 -4.42 -2.22 -2.88
CA ALA A 19 -4.54 -0.83 -3.29
C ALA A 19 -4.23 0.09 -2.09
N PRO A 20 -3.36 1.11 -2.25
CA PRO A 20 -2.93 1.96 -1.16
C PRO A 20 -4.11 2.72 -0.56
N LEU A 21 -4.08 2.94 0.76
CA LEU A 21 -5.09 3.76 1.44
C LEU A 21 -5.12 5.17 0.84
N SER A 22 -6.32 5.60 0.47
CA SER A 22 -6.67 6.94 0.01
C SER A 22 -6.60 7.96 1.15
N LEU A 23 -6.71 9.24 0.81
CA LEU A 23 -6.72 10.30 1.83
C LEU A 23 -7.94 10.22 2.75
N PRO A 24 -9.19 10.03 2.26
CA PRO A 24 -10.35 9.88 3.14
C PRO A 24 -10.22 8.70 4.10
N GLU A 25 -9.74 7.55 3.62
CA GLU A 25 -9.49 6.38 4.48
C GLU A 25 -8.45 6.69 5.57
N ARG A 26 -7.43 7.48 5.24
CA ARG A 26 -6.41 7.92 6.23
C ARG A 26 -7.00 8.88 7.26
N GLU A 27 -7.92 9.75 6.87
CA GLU A 27 -8.60 10.66 7.80
C GLU A 27 -9.58 9.93 8.71
N GLU A 28 -10.27 8.89 8.25
CA GLU A 28 -11.10 8.04 9.13
C GLU A 28 -10.24 7.36 10.20
N ILE A 29 -9.04 6.88 9.84
CA ILE A 29 -8.08 6.32 10.82
C ILE A 29 -7.71 7.39 11.86
N ARG A 30 -7.41 8.62 11.43
CA ARG A 30 -7.10 9.73 12.35
C ARG A 30 -8.29 10.02 13.26
N ALA A 31 -9.49 10.15 12.69
CA ALA A 31 -10.70 10.42 13.45
C ALA A 31 -11.02 9.30 14.46
N SER A 32 -10.79 8.03 14.11
CA SER A 32 -10.92 6.91 15.05
C SER A 32 -9.92 6.99 16.21
N ILE A 33 -8.67 7.36 15.93
CA ILE A 33 -7.66 7.57 16.97
C ILE A 33 -8.07 8.72 17.90
N GLU A 34 -8.52 9.85 17.35
CA GLU A 34 -8.98 11.01 18.12
C GLU A 34 -10.22 10.68 18.98
N ARG A 35 -11.10 9.79 18.50
CA ARG A 35 -12.22 9.25 19.27
C ARG A 35 -11.83 8.18 20.30
N GLY A 36 -10.56 7.79 20.39
CA GLY A 36 -10.08 6.75 21.30
C GLY A 36 -10.44 5.33 20.88
N GLU A 37 -10.89 5.12 19.65
CA GLU A 37 -11.36 3.83 19.16
C GLU A 37 -10.22 2.88 18.77
N SER A 38 -10.54 1.60 18.68
CA SER A 38 -9.60 0.57 18.25
C SER A 38 -9.33 0.65 16.74
N LEU A 39 -8.12 0.24 16.32
CA LEU A 39 -7.78 0.12 14.90
C LEU A 39 -8.61 -0.95 14.19
N THR A 40 -9.14 -1.93 14.92
CA THR A 40 -10.08 -2.91 14.39
C THR A 40 -11.40 -2.23 13.99
N ALA A 41 -11.99 -1.41 14.85
CA ALA A 41 -13.22 -0.68 14.54
C ALA A 41 -13.03 0.25 13.33
N ALA A 42 -11.88 0.93 13.24
CA ALA A 42 -11.54 1.73 12.06
C ALA A 42 -11.44 0.86 10.80
N ALA A 43 -10.80 -0.31 10.88
CA ALA A 43 -10.65 -1.24 9.76
C ALA A 43 -12.01 -1.76 9.27
N ASP A 44 -12.92 -2.08 10.18
CA ASP A 44 -14.27 -2.54 9.87
C ASP A 44 -15.08 -1.47 9.13
N ARG A 45 -15.04 -0.20 9.58
CA ARG A 45 -15.72 0.91 8.89
C ARG A 45 -15.16 1.18 7.50
N LEU A 46 -13.85 0.98 7.33
CA LEU A 46 -13.17 1.18 6.05
C LEU A 46 -13.32 -0.01 5.09
N GLY A 47 -13.85 -1.15 5.55
CA GLY A 47 -13.82 -2.40 4.77
C GLY A 47 -12.39 -2.85 4.44
N ARG A 48 -11.43 -2.54 5.33
CA ARG A 48 -10.00 -2.86 5.13
C ARG A 48 -9.55 -3.91 6.13
N HIS A 49 -8.51 -4.66 5.75
CA HIS A 49 -7.92 -5.63 6.65
C HIS A 49 -7.23 -4.94 7.84
N ARG A 50 -7.44 -5.44 9.06
CA ARG A 50 -6.87 -4.87 10.29
C ARG A 50 -5.35 -4.67 10.25
N CYS A 51 -4.62 -5.58 9.61
CA CYS A 51 -3.16 -5.46 9.49
C CYS A 51 -2.75 -4.29 8.59
N THR A 52 -3.58 -3.93 7.60
CA THR A 52 -3.33 -2.76 6.75
C THR A 52 -3.42 -1.48 7.57
N VAL A 53 -4.46 -1.35 8.38
CA VAL A 53 -4.65 -0.18 9.26
C VAL A 53 -3.53 -0.11 10.31
N SER A 54 -3.21 -1.24 10.96
CA SER A 54 -2.12 -1.29 11.94
C SER A 54 -0.76 -0.93 11.32
N ALA A 55 -0.42 -1.51 10.18
CA ALA A 55 0.83 -1.21 9.49
C ALA A 55 0.88 0.25 8.99
N GLU A 56 -0.25 0.82 8.59
CA GLU A 56 -0.35 2.23 8.24
C GLU A 56 -0.05 3.12 9.44
N VAL A 57 -0.71 2.87 10.59
CA VAL A 57 -0.49 3.66 11.81
C VAL A 57 0.95 3.53 12.31
N ALA A 58 1.47 2.30 12.42
CA ALA A 58 2.84 2.04 12.86
C ALA A 58 3.88 2.72 11.98
N ARG A 59 3.72 2.69 10.65
CA ARG A 59 4.66 3.32 9.70
C ARG A 59 4.66 4.85 9.78
N ASN A 60 3.61 5.46 10.31
CA ASN A 60 3.41 6.91 10.31
C ASN A 60 3.32 7.52 11.72
N GLY A 61 4.02 6.92 12.68
CA GLY A 61 4.24 7.52 14.01
C GLY A 61 3.43 6.90 15.14
N GLY A 62 2.74 5.77 14.92
CA GLY A 62 1.90 5.15 15.95
C GLY A 62 0.65 5.99 16.24
N ARG A 63 -0.13 5.62 17.26
CA ARG A 63 -1.39 6.33 17.58
C ARG A 63 -1.14 7.78 17.98
N ASP A 64 -0.09 8.04 18.77
CA ASP A 64 0.22 9.38 19.30
C ASP A 64 0.76 10.33 18.24
N GLY A 65 1.42 9.81 17.20
CA GLY A 65 2.04 10.60 16.13
C GLY A 65 1.30 10.57 14.80
N TYR A 66 0.18 9.87 14.69
CA TYR A 66 -0.48 9.64 13.41
C TYR A 66 -1.09 10.92 12.84
N ARG A 67 -0.68 11.31 11.64
CA ARG A 67 -1.24 12.44 10.89
C ARG A 67 -1.54 12.02 9.45
N ALA A 68 -2.81 12.02 9.07
CA ALA A 68 -3.27 11.54 7.77
C ALA A 68 -2.61 12.28 6.58
N ALA A 69 -2.50 13.62 6.65
CA ALA A 69 -1.81 14.41 5.65
C ALA A 69 -0.32 14.04 5.48
N ALA A 70 0.39 13.80 6.60
CA ALA A 70 1.79 13.40 6.58
C ALA A 70 1.96 12.00 5.97
N ALA A 71 1.06 11.07 6.32
CA ALA A 71 1.03 9.72 5.78
C ALA A 71 0.76 9.72 4.26
N GLN A 72 -0.18 10.54 3.80
CA GLN A 72 -0.46 10.73 2.37
C GLN A 72 0.75 11.33 1.62
N ALA A 73 1.41 12.33 2.19
CA ALA A 73 2.62 12.92 1.62
C ALA A 73 3.75 11.88 1.50
N ARG A 74 3.94 11.03 2.52
CA ARG A 74 4.89 9.91 2.48
C ARG A 74 4.55 8.92 1.35
N ALA A 75 3.28 8.51 1.23
CA ALA A 75 2.83 7.61 0.19
C ALA A 75 3.03 8.18 -1.23
N ARG A 76 2.84 9.50 -1.42
CA ARG A 76 3.14 10.19 -2.67
C ARG A 76 4.64 10.19 -2.97
N ARG A 77 5.48 10.55 -2.00
CA ARG A 77 6.95 10.56 -2.17
C ARG A 77 7.49 9.19 -2.56
N SER A 78 7.05 8.11 -1.91
CA SER A 78 7.47 6.75 -2.24
C SER A 78 7.07 6.35 -3.67
N ARG A 79 5.85 6.70 -4.11
CA ARG A 79 5.41 6.44 -5.49
C ARG A 79 6.23 7.20 -6.53
N CYS A 80 6.52 8.49 -6.28
CA CYS A 80 7.38 9.28 -7.17
C CYS A 80 8.81 8.74 -7.20
N TRP A 81 9.32 8.23 -6.07
CA TRP A 81 10.64 7.59 -6.01
C TRP A 81 10.68 6.33 -6.88
N TRP A 82 9.69 5.43 -6.76
CA TRP A 82 9.59 4.25 -7.61
C TRP A 82 9.44 4.60 -9.09
N ARG A 83 8.60 5.59 -9.44
CA ARG A 83 8.49 6.07 -10.83
C ARG A 83 9.84 6.55 -11.35
N ARG A 84 10.54 7.42 -10.62
CA ARG A 84 11.85 7.94 -11.07
C ARG A 84 12.92 6.85 -11.21
N ARG A 85 12.95 5.87 -10.31
CA ARG A 85 14.01 4.86 -10.25
C ARG A 85 13.81 3.71 -11.23
N CYS A 86 12.57 3.21 -11.35
CA CYS A 86 12.26 2.03 -12.15
C CYS A 86 11.62 2.35 -13.50
N TRP A 87 11.19 3.60 -13.71
CA TRP A 87 10.72 4.12 -15.00
C TRP A 87 11.28 5.53 -15.22
N PRO A 88 12.60 5.66 -15.44
CA PRO A 88 13.17 6.96 -15.79
C PRO A 88 12.42 7.51 -17.01
N PRO A 89 12.07 8.81 -17.04
CA PRO A 89 11.39 9.38 -18.18
C PRO A 89 12.20 9.08 -19.43
N MET A 90 11.59 8.38 -20.40
CA MET A 90 12.16 8.19 -21.72
C MET A 90 12.38 9.57 -22.34
N SER A 91 13.59 10.11 -22.22
CA SER A 91 13.96 11.31 -22.95
C SER A 91 13.84 11.00 -24.43
N ARG A 92 13.04 11.78 -25.17
CA ARG A 92 12.88 11.73 -26.64
C ARG A 92 14.15 12.12 -27.41
N ARG A 93 15.33 11.68 -26.98
CA ARG A 93 16.59 11.84 -27.71
C ARG A 93 17.44 10.58 -27.50
N GLY A 94 17.55 9.78 -28.56
CA GLY A 94 18.80 9.07 -28.83
C GLY A 94 18.91 7.58 -28.53
N TRP A 95 17.82 6.80 -28.40
CA TRP A 95 17.92 5.35 -28.21
C TRP A 95 17.39 4.53 -29.39
N TRP A 96 17.74 4.93 -30.62
CA TRP A 96 17.70 4.07 -31.82
C TRP A 96 18.79 4.51 -32.81
N ARG A 97 20.06 4.44 -32.40
CA ARG A 97 21.16 4.29 -33.36
C ARG A 97 21.92 3.02 -33.00
N ARG A 98 21.40 1.89 -33.46
CA ARG A 98 22.15 0.65 -33.60
C ARG A 98 21.83 0.05 -34.97
N THR A 99 22.77 0.31 -35.89
CA THR A 99 23.18 -0.50 -37.04
C THR A 99 22.13 -1.03 -38.03
N ARG A 100 22.20 -0.50 -39.26
CA ARG A 100 22.41 -1.33 -40.46
C ARG A 100 23.13 -0.49 -41.53
N LEU A 101 24.43 -0.73 -41.67
CA LEU A 101 25.17 -0.46 -42.91
C LEU A 101 24.73 -1.50 -43.95
#